data_AF-A0A925ZLW4-F1
#
_entry.id   AF-A0A925ZLW4-F1
#
_cell.length_a   1.000
_cell.length_b   1.000
_cell.length_c   1.000
_cell.angle_alpha   90.00
_cell.angle_beta   90.00
_cell.angle_gamma   90.00
#
_symmetry.space_group_name_H-M   'P 1'
#
loop_
_entity.id
_entity.type
_entity.pdbx_description
1 polymer ?
#
loop_
_entity_poly.entity_id
_entity_poly.type
_entity_poly.pdbx_seq_one_letter_code
_entity_poly.pdbx_strand_id
1 'polypeptide(L)' 'MARRVVQLSPGHPRFIALTGYGEQTARQRSKRTGFEVHLVKPVRMDQLADEVVRLSADVGR' A
#
# COMPACT_ATOMS: atom_id res chain seq x y z
N MET A 1 -6.26 -6.09 -7.19
CA MET A 1 -6.26 -6.66 -5.82
C MET A 1 -6.95 -5.75 -4.82
N ALA A 2 -6.55 -4.48 -4.61
CA ALA A 2 -7.22 -3.58 -3.63
C ALA A 2 -8.77 -3.57 -3.72
N ARG A 3 -9.33 -3.46 -4.94
CA ARG A 3 -10.78 -3.46 -5.17
C ARG A 3 -11.53 -4.67 -4.57
N ARG A 4 -10.90 -5.85 -4.48
CA ARG A 4 -11.52 -7.06 -3.94
C ARG A 4 -11.53 -7.06 -2.41
N VAL A 5 -10.51 -6.48 -1.78
CA VAL A 5 -10.39 -6.37 -0.31
C VAL A 5 -11.35 -5.31 0.24
N VAL A 6 -11.54 -4.19 -0.48
CA VAL A 6 -12.53 -3.17 -0.11
C VAL A 6 -13.95 -3.74 0.00
N GLN A 7 -14.32 -4.75 -0.79
CA GLN A 7 -15.64 -5.37 -0.72
C GLN A 7 -15.85 -6.26 0.52
N LEU A 8 -14.78 -6.60 1.24
CA LEU A 8 -14.79 -7.55 2.37
C LEU A 8 -14.59 -6.86 3.72
N SER A 9 -14.46 -5.53 3.76
CA SER A 9 -14.17 -4.78 4.99
C SER A 9 -15.09 -3.56 5.10
N PRO A 10 -15.91 -3.45 6.16
CA PRO A 10 -16.89 -2.37 6.33
C PRO A 10 -16.29 -1.01 6.77
N GLY A 11 -15.04 -0.71 6.41
CA GLY A 11 -14.40 0.58 6.65
C GLY A 11 -13.43 0.87 5.51
N HIS A 12 -13.27 2.14 5.12
CA HIS A 12 -12.38 2.57 4.04
C HIS A 12 -10.94 2.14 4.32
N PRO A 13 -10.46 0.98 3.82
CA PRO A 13 -9.16 0.44 4.22
C PRO A 13 -8.07 1.21 3.49
N ARG A 14 -7.00 1.55 4.19
CA ARG A 14 -5.77 2.09 3.61
C ARG A 14 -4.91 0.95 3.08
N PHE A 15 -4.23 1.16 1.96
CA PHE A 15 -3.43 0.11 1.34
C PHE A 15 -1.99 0.54 1.07
N ILE A 16 -1.04 -0.31 1.50
CA ILE A 16 0.38 -0.22 1.14
C ILE A 16 0.67 -1.32 0.11
N ALA A 17 1.20 -0.94 -1.05
CA ALA A 17 1.66 -1.87 -2.07
C ALA A 17 3.11 -2.26 -1.78
N LEU A 18 3.40 -3.57 -1.70
CA LEU A 18 4.76 -4.09 -1.57
C LEU A 18 5.12 -4.90 -2.82
N THR A 19 6.05 -4.42 -3.63
CA THR A 19 6.42 -4.99 -4.94
C THR A 19 7.80 -5.63 -4.95
N GLY A 20 8.03 -6.64 -5.80
CA GLY A 20 9.32 -7.31 -5.94
C GLY A 20 10.26 -6.63 -6.94
N TYR A 21 11.56 -6.95 -6.88
CA TYR A 21 12.58 -6.38 -7.78
C TYR A 21 12.41 -6.73 -9.27
N GLY A 22 11.62 -7.74 -9.62
CA GLY A 22 11.37 -8.11 -11.03
C GLY A 22 10.37 -7.21 -11.78
N GLU A 23 9.86 -6.16 -11.13
CA GLU A 23 8.66 -5.43 -11.54
C GLU A 23 8.90 -3.93 -11.79
N GLN A 24 10.16 -3.51 -11.94
CA GLN A 24 10.48 -2.14 -12.39
C GLN A 24 9.99 -1.87 -13.83
N THR A 25 9.92 -2.88 -14.68
CA THR A 25 9.40 -2.78 -16.05
C THR A 25 7.86 -2.74 -16.12
N ALA A 26 7.16 -3.21 -15.09
CA ALA A 26 5.70 -3.06 -14.98
C ALA A 26 5.27 -1.75 -14.29
N ARG A 27 6.25 -0.99 -13.74
CA ARG A 27 6.07 0.23 -12.92
C ARG A 27 5.33 1.36 -13.64
N GLN A 28 5.30 1.37 -14.97
CA GLN A 28 4.57 2.39 -15.75
C GLN A 28 3.07 2.10 -15.94
N ARG A 29 2.60 0.84 -15.81
CA ARG A 29 1.19 0.51 -16.10
C ARG A 29 0.26 0.56 -14.91
N SER A 30 0.78 0.66 -13.69
CA SER A 30 -0.03 0.64 -12.48
C SER A 30 0.06 1.96 -11.73
N LYS A 31 -0.53 3.03 -12.30
CA LYS A 31 -1.10 4.10 -11.46
C LYS A 31 -2.27 3.50 -10.68
N ARG A 32 -1.96 2.76 -9.62
CA ARG A 32 -2.93 1.96 -8.89
C ARG A 32 -3.73 2.88 -7.98
N THR A 33 -4.83 3.39 -8.52
CA THR A 33 -5.86 4.11 -7.77
C THR A 33 -6.30 3.23 -6.60
N GLY A 34 -5.99 3.65 -5.37
CA GLY A 34 -6.33 2.94 -4.14
C GLY A 34 -5.17 2.31 -3.38
N PHE A 35 -3.91 2.61 -3.70
CA PHE A 35 -2.77 2.40 -2.78
C PHE A 35 -2.14 3.74 -2.44
N GLU A 36 -2.13 4.08 -1.15
CA GLU A 36 -1.54 5.33 -0.66
C GLU A 36 0.00 5.29 -0.65
N VAL A 37 0.59 4.09 -0.57
CA VAL A 37 2.04 3.90 -0.43
C VAL A 37 2.52 2.76 -1.31
N HIS A 38 3.71 2.89 -1.88
CA HIS A 38 4.37 1.85 -2.66
C HIS A 38 5.78 1.60 -2.15
N LEU A 39 6.03 0.40 -1.65
CA LEU A 39 7.31 -0.09 -1.15
C LEU A 39 7.86 -1.17 -2.10
N VAL A 40 9.19 -1.23 -2.24
CA VAL A 40 9.88 -2.24 -3.04
C VAL A 40 10.65 -3.15 -2.09
N LYS A 41 10.57 -4.46 -2.32
CA LYS A 41 11.32 -5.45 -1.54
C LYS A 41 12.81 -5.41 -1.92
N PRO A 42 13.73 -5.66 -0.97
CA PRO A 42 13.47 -5.82 0.45
C PRO A 42 13.15 -4.46 1.06
N VAL A 43 12.05 -4.42 1.81
CA VAL A 43 11.67 -3.26 2.61
C VAL A 43 12.27 -3.44 3.99
N ARG A 44 12.76 -2.36 4.59
CA ARG A 44 13.19 -2.40 5.99
C ARG A 44 11.96 -2.32 6.91
N MET A 45 12.02 -3.00 8.07
CA MET A 45 10.86 -3.07 8.98
C MET A 45 10.52 -1.73 9.63
N ASP A 46 11.53 -0.89 9.88
CA ASP A 46 11.37 0.49 10.35
C ASP A 46 10.57 1.32 9.34
N GLN A 47 10.98 1.27 8.06
CA GLN A 47 10.28 1.95 6.98
C GLN A 47 8.82 1.50 6.84
N LEU A 48 8.55 0.20 6.95
CA LEU A 48 7.17 -0.30 6.91
C LEU A 48 6.35 0.19 8.11
N ALA A 49 6.94 0.18 9.31
CA ALA A 49 6.26 0.63 10.53
C ALA A 49 5.91 2.12 10.46
N ASP A 50 6.81 2.96 9.97
CA ASP A 50 6.58 4.40 9.80
C ASP A 50 5.37 4.68 8.88
N GLU A 51 5.27 3.94 7.77
CA GLU A 51 4.16 4.08 6.82
C GLU A 51 2.83 3.60 7.42
N VAL A 52 2.85 2.55 8.26
CA VAL A 52 1.66 2.07 8.99
C VAL A 52 1.20 3.11 10.01
N VAL A 53 2.13 3.71 10.78
CA VAL A 53 1.82 4.76 11.76
C VAL A 53 1.24 5.99 11.05
N ARG A 54 1.85 6.41 9.94
CA ARG A 54 1.34 7.55 9.15
C ARG A 54 -0.09 7.31 8.68
N LEU A 55 -0.38 6.13 8.14
CA LEU A 55 -1.70 5.82 7.60
C LEU A 55 -2.76 5.57 8.68
N SER A 56 -2.38 5.13 9.89
CA SER A 56 -3.32 4.93 10.99
C SER A 56 -3.73 6.22 11.68
N ALA A 57 -2.82 7.20 11.76
CA ALA A 57 -3.11 8.53 12.33
C ALA A 57 -4.23 9.27 11.58
N ASP A 58 -4.38 9.02 10.27
CA ASP A 58 -5.41 9.64 9.43
C ASP A 58 -6.78 8.97 9.50
N VAL A 59 -6.92 7.81 10.17
CA VAL A 59 -8.19 7.06 10.27
C VAL A 59 -9.11 7.61 11.38
N GLY A 60 -8.57 8.47 12.27
CA GLY A 60 -9.29 9.03 13.41
C GLY A 60 -9.86 10.44 13.22
N ARG A 61 -9.87 11.00 12.00
CA ARG A 61 -10.38 12.35 11.72
C ARG A 61 -11.64 12.33 10.86
#